data_AF-A0A242KVR9-F1
#
_entry.id   AF-A0A242KVR9-F1
#
_cell.length_a   1.000
_cell.length_b   1.000
_cell.length_c   1.000
_cell.angle_alpha   90.00
_cell.angle_beta   90.00
_cell.angle_gamma   90.00
#
_symmetry.space_group_name_H-M   'P 1'
#
loop_
_entity.id
_entity.type
_entity.pdbx_description
1 polymer ?
#
loop_
_entity_poly.entity_id
_entity_poly.type
_entity_poly.pdbx_seq_one_letter_code
_entity_poly.pdbx_strand_id
1 'polypeptide(L)' 'MMYVVKVLHGYIDKTGCRTREKNPENLLVFKDKKESETFANQIGGRVKQLQEVRPD' A
#
# COMPACT_ATOMS: atom_id res chain seq x y z
N MET A 1 -4.00 -7.87 -10.96
CA MET A 1 -4.19 -7.72 -9.50
C MET A 1 -3.53 -6.42 -9.07
N MET A 2 -4.08 -5.72 -8.08
CA MET A 2 -3.54 -4.45 -7.59
C MET A 2 -2.97 -4.64 -6.19
N TYR A 3 -1.88 -3.95 -5.90
CA TYR A 3 -1.14 -4.09 -4.65
C TYR A 3 -0.97 -2.74 -3.98
N VAL A 4 -0.95 -2.74 -2.66
CA VAL A 4 -0.66 -1.57 -1.83
C VAL A 4 0.41 -1.93 -0.81
N VAL A 5 1.07 -0.92 -0.27
CA VAL A 5 2.08 -1.11 0.77
C VAL A 5 1.54 -0.67 2.11
N LYS A 6 1.53 -1.60 3.07
CA LYS A 6 1.20 -1.39 4.47
C LYS A 6 2.47 -1.09 5.25
N VAL A 7 2.47 -0.01 6.02
CA VAL A 7 3.59 0.37 6.90
C VAL A 7 3.06 0.67 8.28
N LEU A 8 3.57 -0.05 9.29
CA LEU A 8 3.09 0.03 10.68
C LEU A 8 1.56 -0.17 10.76
N HIS A 9 0.85 0.83 11.30
CA HIS A 9 -0.60 0.86 11.48
C HIS A 9 -1.34 1.59 10.34
N GLY A 10 -0.71 1.74 9.18
CA GLY A 10 -1.28 2.47 8.04
C GLY A 10 -0.82 1.93 6.69
N TYR A 11 -1.15 2.67 5.65
CA TYR A 11 -0.78 2.42 4.26
C TYR A 11 -0.05 3.64 3.69
N ILE A 12 0.53 3.49 2.50
CA ILE A 12 1.14 4.60 1.77
C ILE A 12 0.10 5.24 0.85
N ASP A 13 -0.06 6.55 0.96
CA ASP A 13 -0.90 7.34 0.06
C ASP A 13 -0.17 7.71 -1.25
N LYS A 14 -0.91 8.28 -2.20
CA LYS A 14 -0.35 8.75 -3.49
C LYS A 14 0.76 9.80 -3.35
N THR A 15 0.87 10.47 -2.22
CA THR A 15 1.93 11.46 -1.95
C THR A 15 3.21 10.81 -1.41
N GLY A 16 3.18 9.49 -1.16
CA GLY A 16 4.29 8.76 -0.56
C GLY A 16 4.32 8.84 0.97
N CYS A 17 3.29 9.42 1.60
CA CYS A 17 3.19 9.57 3.04
C CYS A 17 2.41 8.41 3.66
N ARG A 18 2.65 8.16 4.96
CA ARG A 18 1.89 7.17 5.72
C ARG A 18 0.53 7.74 6.11
N THR A 19 -0.55 7.09 5.66
CA THR A 19 -1.92 7.40 6.03
C THR A 19 -2.59 6.24 6.77
N ARG A 20 -3.64 6.53 7.56
CA ARG A 20 -4.56 5.51 8.09
C ARG A 20 -5.80 5.34 7.21
N GLU A 21 -5.99 6.24 6.24
CA GLU A 21 -7.04 6.14 5.23
C GLU A 21 -6.92 4.80 4.50
N LYS A 22 -8.05 4.13 4.31
CA LYS A 22 -8.09 2.81 3.66
C LYS A 22 -8.74 2.87 2.30
N ASN A 23 -9.28 4.03 1.90
CA ASN A 23 -9.87 4.21 0.58
C ASN A 23 -8.82 3.91 -0.52
N PRO A 24 -9.03 2.87 -1.34
CA PRO A 24 -8.18 2.52 -2.49
C PRO A 24 -7.80 3.70 -3.37
N GLU A 25 -8.70 4.66 -3.55
CA GLU A 25 -8.49 5.82 -4.42
C GLU A 25 -7.44 6.80 -3.88
N ASN A 26 -7.16 6.76 -2.58
CA ASN A 26 -6.18 7.63 -1.93
C ASN A 26 -4.84 6.91 -1.68
N LEU A 27 -4.80 5.58 -1.86
CA LEU A 27 -3.61 4.78 -1.65
C LEU A 27 -2.70 4.76 -2.87
N LEU A 28 -1.41 4.54 -2.62
CA LEU A 28 -0.44 4.23 -3.65
C LEU A 28 -0.65 2.78 -4.11
N VAL A 29 -1.22 2.64 -5.31
CA VAL A 29 -1.55 1.35 -5.91
C VAL A 29 -0.52 0.98 -6.96
N PHE A 30 0.01 -0.23 -6.85
CA PHE A 30 0.92 -0.85 -7.80
C PHE A 30 0.17 -1.89 -8.62
N LYS A 31 0.43 -1.93 -9.93
CA LYS A 31 -0.10 -2.98 -10.82
C LYS A 31 0.73 -4.25 -10.75
N ASP A 32 2.03 -4.09 -10.54
CA ASP A 32 3.00 -5.19 -10.46
C ASP A 32 3.38 -5.50 -9.01
N LYS A 33 3.37 -6.79 -8.68
CA LYS A 33 3.74 -7.26 -7.34
C LYS A 33 5.21 -6.94 -7.04
N LYS A 34 6.08 -7.16 -8.02
CA LYS A 34 7.53 -6.98 -7.89
C LYS A 34 7.92 -5.53 -7.56
N GLU A 35 7.26 -4.57 -8.19
CA GLU A 35 7.45 -3.14 -7.91
C GLU A 35 7.02 -2.82 -6.47
N SER A 36 5.83 -3.29 -6.06
CA SER A 36 5.33 -3.09 -4.71
C SER A 36 6.22 -3.73 -3.64
N GLU A 37 6.79 -4.91 -3.90
CA GLU A 37 7.70 -5.60 -2.98
C GLU A 37 9.03 -4.87 -2.87
N THR A 38 9.57 -4.38 -3.99
CA THR A 38 10.80 -3.59 -4.00
C THR A 38 10.62 -2.31 -3.17
N PHE A 39 9.52 -1.59 -3.40
CA PHE A 39 9.20 -0.39 -2.64
C PHE A 39 8.97 -0.69 -1.15
N ALA A 40 8.20 -1.74 -0.83
CA ALA A 40 7.96 -2.15 0.55
C ALA A 40 9.27 -2.50 1.28
N ASN A 41 10.19 -3.22 0.63
CA ASN A 41 11.48 -3.59 1.22
C ASN A 41 12.36 -2.35 1.51
N GLN A 42 12.31 -1.32 0.67
CA GLN A 42 13.07 -0.07 0.88
C GLN A 42 12.59 0.71 2.10
N ILE A 43 11.28 0.71 2.39
CA ILE A 43 10.68 1.51 3.46
C ILE A 43 10.34 0.70 4.73
N GLY A 44 10.64 -0.61 4.76
CA GLY A 44 10.29 -1.51 5.86
C GLY A 44 8.79 -1.86 5.95
N GLY A 45 8.08 -1.83 4.82
CA GLY A 45 6.66 -2.13 4.71
C GLY A 45 6.36 -3.60 4.40
N ARG A 46 5.07 -3.87 4.15
CA ARG A 46 4.55 -5.17 3.70
C ARG A 46 3.58 -4.96 2.55
N VAL A 47 3.66 -5.80 1.53
CA VAL A 47 2.72 -5.77 0.41
C VAL A 47 1.40 -6.43 0.80
N LYS A 48 0.29 -5.80 0.40
CA LYS A 48 -1.07 -6.30 0.54
C LYS A 48 -1.79 -6.21 -0.79
N GLN A 49 -2.65 -7.18 -1.10
CA GLN A 49 -3.53 -7.02 -2.26
C GLN A 49 -4.59 -5.97 -1.94
N LEU A 50 -4.96 -5.16 -2.94
CA LEU A 50 -5.95 -4.09 -2.75
C LEU A 50 -7.29 -4.63 -2.25
N GLN A 51 -7.69 -5.82 -2.71
CA GLN A 51 -8.89 -6.52 -2.26
C GLN A 51 -8.88 -6.96 -0.79
N GLU A 52 -7.69 -7.05 -0.16
CA GLU A 52 -7.57 -7.35 1.28
C GLU A 52 -7.72 -6.10 2.15
N VAL A 53 -7.71 -4.90 1.56
CA VAL A 53 -7.88 -3.65 2.29
C VAL A 53 -9.36 -3.47 2.60
N ARG A 54 -9.73 -3.79 3.85
CA ARG A 54 -11.09 -3.55 4.34
C ARG A 54 -11.23 -2.10 4.79
N PRO A 55 -12.19 -1.32 4.24
CA PRO A 55 -12.58 -0.07 4.87
C PRO A 55 -13.03 -0.33 6.32
N ASP A 56 -12.83 0.65 7.20
CA ASP A 56 -13.45 0.62 8.54
C ASP A 56 -14.98 0.66 8.44
#